data_AF-A0A6V8SDL5-F1
#
_entry.id   AF-A0A6V8SDL5-F1
#
_cell.length_a   1.000
_cell.length_b   1.000
_cell.length_c   1.000
_cell.angle_alpha   90.00
_cell.angle_beta   90.00
_cell.angle_gamma   90.00
#
_symmetry.space_group_name_H-M   'P 1'
#
loop_
_entity.id
_entity.type
_entity.pdbx_description
1 polymer ?
#
loop_
_entity_poly.entity_id
_entity_poly.type
_entity_poly.pdbx_seq_one_letter_code
_entity_poly.pdbx_strand_id
1 'polypeptide(L)'
;MEFLYDFLYCIVSAIISSIVFYIIFSALDESILQAFKPIKKIVNKIKKRAFIKSISFLITIFLAVSIKDFFNLGDVGFGIIIGFFISLTDMIFSTGLAAPKKDKEFKIRKIKK
;
A
#
# COMPACT_ATOMS: atom_id res chain seq x y z
N MET A 1 -10.51 29.22 0.38
CA MET A 1 -10.70 28.53 1.69
C MET A 1 -11.32 27.16 1.49
N GLU A 2 -12.40 27.02 0.71
CA GLU A 2 -13.03 25.71 0.42
C GLU A 2 -12.06 24.64 -0.09
N PHE A 3 -11.25 24.94 -1.11
CA PHE A 3 -10.24 24.00 -1.62
C PHE A 3 -9.30 23.44 -0.55
N LEU A 4 -8.94 24.24 0.46
CA LEU A 4 -8.06 23.80 1.54
C LEU A 4 -8.78 22.77 2.43
N TYR A 5 -10.07 22.98 2.70
CA TYR A 5 -10.87 22.05 3.48
C TYR A 5 -11.10 20.73 2.73
N ASP A 6 -11.44 20.80 1.44
CA ASP A 6 -11.64 19.61 0.61
C ASP A 6 -10.36 18.76 0.51
N PHE A 7 -9.23 19.43 0.33
CA PHE A 7 -7.92 18.78 0.35
C PHE A 7 -7.61 18.16 1.71
N LEU A 8 -7.92 18.85 2.81
CA LEU A 8 -7.73 18.34 4.16
C LEU A 8 -8.59 17.09 4.42
N TYR A 9 -9.86 17.11 4.00
CA TYR A 9 -10.77 15.96 4.12
C TYR A 9 -10.26 14.75 3.34
N CYS A 10 -9.75 14.97 2.12
CA CYS A 10 -9.13 13.92 1.33
C CYS A 10 -7.90 13.32 2.01
N ILE A 11 -7.02 14.15 2.59
CA ILE A 11 -5.82 13.66 3.29
C ILE A 11 -6.22 12.85 4.52
N VAL A 12 -7.12 13.38 5.35
CA VAL A 12 -7.53 12.73 6.59
C VAL A 12 -8.23 11.40 6.29
N SER A 13 -9.12 11.37 5.29
CA SER A 13 -9.78 10.12 4.88
C SER A 13 -8.79 9.10 4.32
N ALA A 14 -7.77 9.53 3.57
CA ALA A 14 -6.70 8.66 3.07
C ALA A 14 -5.86 8.06 4.19
N ILE A 15 -5.51 8.85 5.21
CA ILE A 15 -4.74 8.36 6.37
C ILE A 15 -5.55 7.32 7.15
N ILE A 16 -6.79 7.63 7.50
CA ILE A 16 -7.65 6.74 8.29
C ILE A 16 -7.91 5.44 7.53
N SER A 17 -8.31 5.53 6.26
CA SER A 17 -8.58 4.35 5.43
C SER A 17 -7.33 3.50 5.22
N SER A 18 -6.15 4.11 5.04
CA SER A 18 -4.89 3.38 4.93
C SER A 18 -4.63 2.49 6.16
N ILE A 19 -4.86 3.03 7.36
CA ILE A 19 -4.73 2.27 8.62
C ILE A 19 -5.74 1.11 8.68
N VAL A 20 -7.00 1.36 8.33
CA VAL A 20 -8.06 0.34 8.33
C VAL A 20 -7.71 -0.79 7.35
N PHE A 21 -7.39 -0.45 6.10
CA PHE A 21 -6.99 -1.44 5.09
C PHE A 21 -5.70 -2.16 5.47
N TYR A 22 -4.78 -1.51 6.16
CA TYR A 22 -3.57 -2.15 6.65
C TYR A 22 -3.89 -3.29 7.62
N ILE A 23 -4.79 -3.05 8.56
CA ILE A 23 -5.22 -4.08 9.53
C ILE A 23 -5.88 -5.24 8.77
N ILE A 24 -6.78 -4.93 7.83
CA ILE A 24 -7.48 -5.94 7.01
C ILE A 24 -6.49 -6.78 6.19
N PHE A 25 -5.57 -6.13 5.48
CA PHE A 25 -4.60 -6.83 4.63
C PHE A 25 -3.59 -7.63 5.46
N SER A 26 -3.19 -7.13 6.62
CA SER A 26 -2.29 -7.86 7.53
C SER A 26 -2.97 -9.11 8.06
N ALA A 27 -4.22 -9.00 8.51
CA ALA A 27 -5.02 -10.17 8.90
C ALA A 27 -5.19 -11.16 7.74
N LEU A 28 -5.39 -10.66 6.52
CA LEU A 28 -5.53 -11.51 5.33
C LEU A 28 -4.22 -12.20 4.93
N ASP A 29 -3.06 -11.55 5.11
CA ASP A 29 -1.75 -12.15 4.85
C ASP A 29 -1.36 -13.23 5.89
N GLU A 30 -1.81 -13.05 7.13
CA GLU A 30 -1.61 -14.02 8.22
C GLU A 30 -2.66 -15.14 8.23
N SER A 31 -3.80 -14.94 7.56
CA SER A 31 -4.86 -15.93 7.43
C SER A 31 -4.39 -17.20 6.71
N ILE A 32 -5.19 -18.27 6.79
CA ILE A 32 -4.95 -19.56 6.11
C ILE A 32 -4.71 -19.37 4.61
N LEU A 33 -5.35 -18.38 3.98
CA LEU A 33 -5.18 -18.11 2.55
C LEU A 33 -3.81 -17.52 2.21
N GLN A 34 -3.15 -16.82 3.14
CA GLN A 34 -1.84 -16.19 2.94
C GLN A 34 -1.77 -15.42 1.60
N ALA A 35 -2.85 -14.69 1.28
CA ALA A 35 -3.16 -14.26 -0.09
C ALA A 35 -2.06 -13.40 -0.73
N PHE A 36 -1.30 -12.65 0.07
CA PHE A 36 -0.24 -11.77 -0.44
C PHE A 36 1.15 -12.43 -0.47
N LYS A 37 1.38 -13.56 0.21
CA LYS A 37 2.67 -14.27 0.17
C LYS A 37 3.15 -14.70 -1.23
N PRO A 38 2.31 -15.26 -2.14
CA PRO A 38 2.77 -15.60 -3.48
C PRO A 38 3.19 -14.35 -4.26
N ILE A 39 2.42 -13.27 -4.17
CA ILE A 39 2.70 -11.99 -4.82
C ILE A 39 4.01 -11.39 -4.27
N LYS A 40 4.18 -11.34 -2.94
CA LYS A 40 5.41 -10.90 -2.27
C LYS A 40 6.64 -11.70 -2.73
N LYS A 41 6.53 -13.03 -2.87
CA LYS A 41 7.63 -13.88 -3.38
C LYS A 41 8.02 -13.53 -4.81
N ILE A 42 7.05 -13.28 -5.68
CA ILE A 42 7.31 -12.88 -7.07
C ILE A 42 7.99 -11.50 -7.08
N VAL A 43 7.42 -10.52 -6.39
CA VAL A 43 7.95 -9.15 -6.33
C VAL A 43 9.36 -9.10 -5.72
N ASN A 44 9.63 -9.90 -4.69
CA ASN A 44 10.97 -9.98 -4.08
C ASN A 44 12.04 -10.60 -4.98
N LYS A 45 11.66 -11.42 -5.96
CA LYS A 45 12.60 -11.99 -6.95
C LYS A 45 12.99 -10.99 -8.04
N ILE A 46 12.32 -9.84 -8.14
CA ILE A 46 12.56 -8.90 -9.22
C ILE A 46 13.79 -8.04 -8.94
N LYS A 47 14.82 -8.18 -9.79
CA LYS A 47 16.08 -7.40 -9.69
C LYS A 47 15.88 -5.88 -9.71
N LYS A 48 14.87 -5.38 -10.44
CA LYS A 48 14.56 -3.94 -10.57
C LYS A 48 13.36 -3.50 -9.73
N ARG A 49 13.27 -3.98 -8.47
CA ARG A 49 12.16 -3.69 -7.56
C ARG A 49 11.83 -2.20 -7.41
N ALA A 50 12.84 -1.33 -7.35
CA ALA A 50 12.63 0.12 -7.24
C ALA A 50 11.91 0.70 -8.47
N PHE A 51 12.30 0.27 -9.67
CA PHE A 51 11.66 0.70 -10.92
C PHE A 51 10.22 0.23 -11.01
N ILE A 52 9.96 -1.03 -10.64
CA ILE A 52 8.60 -1.58 -10.60
C ILE A 52 7.74 -0.90 -9.55
N LYS A 53 8.32 -0.51 -8.40
CA LYS A 53 7.61 0.26 -7.37
C LYS A 53 7.18 1.64 -7.90
N SER A 54 8.05 2.32 -8.63
CA SER A 54 7.69 3.61 -9.26
C SER A 54 6.60 3.45 -10.31
N ILE A 55 6.68 2.41 -11.14
CA ILE A 55 5.63 2.09 -12.13
C ILE A 55 4.32 1.74 -11.44
N SER A 56 4.33 0.91 -10.39
CA SER A 56 3.11 0.54 -9.66
C SER A 56 2.47 1.74 -8.98
N PHE A 57 3.27 2.71 -8.53
CA PHE A 57 2.78 3.97 -7.97
C PHE A 57 2.07 4.82 -9.03
N LEU A 58 2.66 4.96 -10.22
CA LEU A 58 2.01 5.63 -11.36
C LEU A 58 0.69 4.96 -11.75
N ILE A 59 0.68 3.62 -11.85
CA ILE A 59 -0.52 2.84 -12.16
C ILE A 59 -1.58 3.04 -11.07
N THR A 60 -1.17 3.07 -9.80
CA THR A 60 -2.04 3.32 -8.66
C THR A 60 -2.72 4.68 -8.74
N ILE A 61 -1.97 5.74 -9.04
CA ILE A 61 -2.54 7.08 -9.20
C ILE A 61 -3.53 7.08 -10.36
N PHE A 62 -3.15 6.50 -11.50
CA PHE A 62 -4.01 6.44 -12.67
C PHE A 62 -5.32 5.69 -12.40
N LEU A 63 -5.25 4.55 -11.70
CA LEU A 63 -6.43 3.79 -11.28
C LEU A 63 -7.29 4.57 -10.29
N ALA A 64 -6.69 5.23 -9.30
CA ALA A 64 -7.43 6.00 -8.31
C ALA A 64 -8.21 7.15 -8.95
N VAL A 65 -7.59 7.87 -9.89
CA VAL A 65 -8.25 8.93 -10.67
C VAL A 65 -9.35 8.34 -11.56
N SER A 66 -9.07 7.25 -12.27
CA SER A 66 -10.06 6.60 -13.14
C SER A 66 -11.29 6.11 -12.36
N ILE A 67 -11.10 5.57 -11.16
CA ILE A 67 -12.20 5.14 -10.28
C ILE A 67 -12.97 6.35 -9.77
N LYS A 68 -12.27 7.44 -9.36
CA LYS A 68 -12.91 8.69 -8.96
C LYS A 68 -13.87 9.19 -10.03
N ASP A 69 -13.39 9.26 -11.27
CA ASP A 69 -14.15 9.79 -12.40
C ASP A 69 -15.30 8.86 -12.79
N PHE A 70 -15.06 7.54 -12.83
CA PHE A 70 -16.07 6.56 -13.23
C PHE A 70 -17.24 6.47 -12.24
N PHE A 71 -16.96 6.53 -10.93
CA PHE A 71 -17.99 6.45 -9.89
C PHE A 71 -18.42 7.82 -9.35
N ASN A 72 -17.90 8.92 -9.91
CA ASN A 72 -18.13 10.29 -9.47
C ASN A 72 -17.97 10.47 -7.95
N LEU A 73 -16.84 10.00 -7.43
CA LEU A 73 -16.58 10.01 -5.98
C LEU A 73 -16.21 11.41 -5.51
N GLY A 74 -16.87 11.84 -4.42
CA GLY A 74 -16.45 13.01 -3.66
C GLY A 74 -15.08 12.83 -2.99
N ASP A 75 -14.52 13.90 -2.43
CA ASP A 75 -13.13 13.92 -1.94
C ASP A 75 -12.84 12.92 -0.81
N VAL A 76 -13.85 12.64 0.03
CA VAL A 76 -13.76 11.57 1.03
C VAL A 76 -13.59 10.20 0.38
N GLY A 77 -14.41 9.89 -0.64
CA GLY A 77 -14.36 8.63 -1.37
C GLY A 77 -13.05 8.47 -2.14
N PHE A 78 -12.56 9.55 -2.74
CA PHE A 78 -11.25 9.58 -3.38
C PHE A 78 -10.13 9.27 -2.38
N GLY A 79 -10.14 9.92 -1.20
CA GLY A 79 -9.16 9.62 -0.17
C GLY A 79 -9.21 8.17 0.33
N ILE A 80 -10.40 7.57 0.45
CA ILE A 80 -10.53 6.13 0.79
C ILE A 80 -9.82 5.23 -0.23
N ILE A 81 -9.97 5.52 -1.52
CA ILE A 81 -9.31 4.75 -2.59
C ILE A 81 -7.79 4.95 -2.56
N ILE A 82 -7.34 6.17 -2.32
CA ILE A 82 -5.92 6.46 -2.14
C ILE A 82 -5.36 5.67 -0.96
N GLY A 83 -6.04 5.67 0.19
CA GLY A 83 -5.62 4.91 1.37
C GLY A 83 -5.60 3.40 1.13
N PHE A 84 -6.59 2.87 0.40
CA PHE A 84 -6.60 1.48 -0.06
C PHE A 84 -5.34 1.13 -0.85
N PHE A 85 -5.01 1.91 -1.88
CA PHE A 85 -3.86 1.60 -2.74
C PHE A 85 -2.52 1.82 -2.04
N ILE A 86 -2.41 2.82 -1.16
CA ILE A 86 -1.23 3.02 -0.32
C ILE A 86 -0.97 1.75 0.51
N SER A 87 -2.00 1.28 1.21
CA SER A 87 -1.90 0.10 2.06
C SER A 87 -1.63 -1.18 1.27
N LEU A 88 -2.26 -1.33 0.09
CA LEU A 88 -2.03 -2.46 -0.81
C LEU A 88 -0.59 -2.49 -1.34
N THR A 89 -0.09 -1.34 -1.78
CA THR A 89 1.30 -1.19 -2.24
C THR A 89 2.25 -1.49 -1.10
N ASP A 90 1.97 -1.01 0.11
CA ASP A 90 2.82 -1.27 1.26
C ASP A 90 2.84 -2.76 1.62
N MET A 91 1.70 -3.43 1.55
CA MET A 91 1.58 -4.86 1.76
C MET A 91 2.40 -5.63 0.71
N ILE A 92 2.18 -5.38 -0.59
CA ILE A 92 2.84 -6.10 -1.69
C ILE A 92 4.36 -5.90 -1.67
N PHE A 93 4.80 -4.66 -1.49
CA PHE A 93 6.21 -4.30 -1.49
C PHE A 93 6.85 -4.38 -0.11
N SER A 94 6.13 -4.70 0.96
CA SER A 94 6.67 -4.81 2.33
C SER A 94 7.57 -3.62 2.71
N THR A 95 7.21 -2.40 2.28
CA THR A 95 8.07 -1.22 2.34
C THR A 95 7.85 -0.32 3.56
N GLY A 96 6.96 -0.70 4.47
CA GLY A 96 6.45 0.12 5.58
C GLY A 96 5.98 -0.71 6.77
N LEU A 97 4.87 -0.31 7.42
CA LEU A 97 4.39 -0.85 8.71
C LEU A 97 4.24 -2.39 8.75
N ALA A 98 4.09 -3.05 7.60
CA ALA A 98 3.96 -4.51 7.45
C ALA A 98 5.30 -5.23 7.17
N ALA A 99 6.46 -4.55 7.24
CA ALA A 99 7.75 -5.20 7.03
C ALA A 99 7.92 -6.35 8.05
N PRO A 100 7.97 -7.62 7.62
CA PRO A 100 8.22 -8.71 8.56
C PRO A 100 9.59 -8.48 9.20
N LYS A 101 9.65 -8.46 10.55
CA LYS A 101 10.90 -8.35 11.34
C LYS A 101 12.03 -9.29 10.88
N LYS A 102 11.72 -10.34 10.12
CA LYS A 102 12.67 -11.34 9.59
C LYS A 102 13.77 -10.76 8.67
N ASP A 103 13.53 -9.68 7.94
CA ASP A 103 14.59 -9.08 7.10
C ASP A 103 15.69 -8.38 7.92
N LYS A 104 15.39 -7.97 9.17
CA LYS A 104 16.40 -7.44 10.09
C LYS A 104 17.24 -8.55 10.72
N GLU A 105 16.64 -9.70 11.04
CA GLU A 105 17.37 -10.83 11.63
C GLU A 105 18.33 -11.53 10.65
N PHE A 106 17.98 -11.63 9.37
CA PHE A 106 18.83 -12.29 8.37
C PHE A 106 20.11 -11.47 8.07
N LYS A 107 20.03 -10.13 8.11
CA LYS A 107 21.23 -9.27 7.98
C LYS A 107 22.16 -9.38 9.19
N ILE A 108 21.63 -9.50 10.41
CA ILE A 108 22.45 -9.61 11.63
C ILE A 108 23.25 -10.93 11.65
N ARG A 109 22.68 -12.04 11.15
CA ARG A 109 23.39 -13.34 11.08
C ARG A 109 24.54 -13.39 10.08
N LYS A 110 24.54 -12.53 9.05
CA LYS A 110 25.65 -12.47 8.07
C LYS A 110 26.83 -11.58 8.50
N ILE A 111 26.67 -10.76 9.53
CA ILE A 111 27.73 -9.88 10.04
C ILE A 111 28.50 -10.57 11.19
N LYS A 112 27.97 -11.68 11.74
CA LYS A 112 28.58 -12.46 12.84
C LYS A 112 29.25 -13.77 12.39
N LYS A 113 29.40 -14.03 11.09
CA LYS A 113 30.18 -15.15 10.55
C LYS A 113 31.31 -14.59 9.71
#